data_AF-A0AAN7AV61-F1
#
_entry.id   AF-A0AAN7AV61-F1
#
_cell.length_a   1.000
_cell.length_b   1.000
_cell.length_c   1.000
_cell.angle_alpha   90.00
_cell.angle_beta   90.00
_cell.angle_gamma   90.00
#
_symmetry.space_group_name_H-M   'P 1'
#
loop_
_entity.id
_entity.type
_entity.pdbx_description
1 polymer ?
#
loop_
_entity_poly.entity_id
_entity_poly.type
_entity_poly.pdbx_seq_one_letter_code
_entity_poly.pdbx_strand_id
1 'polypeptide(L)'
;MGASDLLDPNSGASLNSMTPAKHNIQRRVRRRKASLAASLRRRSWVVPVMLVTAFVLAYAIHPSASNPAHPFIFLSYKIEDSADGLAQAPQYGKGLRDIAFVCFYTVFLTFTREFCMQEIFNPLARACEIASRAKRARFAENMYTALYITIVGPWGMHLMHRTPVWYFNTRGMYEGFPHRTHEAGFKAYYLLQAAFWMQQVVVMVLGLEARRKDFNQLIGHHVVTVALVALSYRFHFTYMGIAVYITHDLSDFFLSISKTLNYVESKVQGWSFGLCIVMWIYLRHYINLRILYSTLPGGEFSTVGPYSLQIDWEAEQYKSPLANVITFGLLAALQLLNIFWLYCLLRAAYKFVFLGVAKDDRSEAEDEEEETGSAVDRKSHHHALSTVMGDADVPAQGLVRRKSRQI
;
A
#
# COMPACT_ATOMS: atom_id res chain seq x y z
N MET A 1 -8.74 -85.24 25.16
CA MET A 1 -7.27 -85.28 25.05
C MET A 1 -6.92 -84.99 23.62
N GLY A 2 -6.36 -83.81 23.33
CA GLY A 2 -5.98 -83.41 21.98
C GLY A 2 -4.92 -82.32 22.08
N ALA A 3 -3.68 -82.70 21.85
CA ALA A 3 -2.51 -81.84 21.72
C ALA A 3 -1.98 -82.00 20.30
N SER A 4 -1.77 -80.89 19.60
CA SER A 4 -0.71 -80.65 18.59
C SER A 4 -1.12 -79.54 17.61
N ASP A 5 -0.28 -78.51 17.55
CA ASP A 5 0.15 -77.75 16.35
C ASP A 5 -0.88 -77.22 15.35
N LEU A 6 -0.94 -75.89 15.19
CA LEU A 6 -0.43 -75.16 14.01
C LEU A 6 -1.02 -73.74 13.91
N LEU A 7 -0.11 -72.78 13.69
CA LEU A 7 -0.25 -71.51 12.97
C LEU A 7 -0.96 -70.34 13.66
N ASP A 8 -0.13 -69.41 14.12
CA ASP A 8 -0.44 -68.04 14.51
C ASP A 8 -0.32 -67.12 13.26
N PRO A 9 -1.38 -66.43 12.80
CA PRO A 9 -1.30 -65.50 11.68
C PRO A 9 -1.33 -64.06 12.21
N ASN A 10 -0.18 -63.54 12.65
CA ASN A 10 -0.07 -62.10 12.87
C ASN A 10 1.33 -61.56 12.55
N SER A 11 1.66 -61.50 11.26
CA SER A 11 2.80 -60.73 10.76
C SER A 11 2.35 -59.77 9.66
N GLY A 12 1.76 -58.66 10.08
CA GLY A 12 1.36 -57.56 9.20
C GLY A 12 1.85 -56.21 9.73
N ALA A 13 3.13 -56.08 10.08
CA ALA A 13 3.74 -54.80 10.46
C ALA A 13 4.84 -54.39 9.46
N SER A 14 4.41 -53.83 8.32
CA SER A 14 5.28 -53.05 7.43
C SER A 14 5.52 -51.66 8.05
N LEU A 15 6.45 -51.57 9.01
CA LEU A 15 7.02 -50.31 9.45
C LEU A 15 8.25 -49.98 8.61
N ASN A 16 8.07 -49.06 7.66
CA ASN A 16 9.13 -48.39 6.91
C ASN A 16 10.16 -47.75 7.88
N SER A 17 11.17 -48.52 8.30
CA SER A 17 12.26 -48.01 9.13
C SER A 17 13.29 -47.33 8.23
N MET A 18 13.18 -46.01 8.12
CA MET A 18 14.20 -45.20 7.45
C MET A 18 15.53 -45.26 8.24
N THR A 19 16.60 -45.61 7.54
CA THR A 19 17.96 -45.73 8.09
C THR A 19 18.43 -44.43 8.79
N PRO A 20 19.20 -44.50 9.89
CA PRO A 20 19.65 -43.34 10.69
C PRO A 20 20.36 -42.24 9.89
N ALA A 21 21.10 -42.60 8.84
CA ALA A 21 21.78 -41.66 7.95
C ALA A 21 20.80 -40.77 7.17
N LYS A 22 19.71 -41.34 6.65
CA LYS A 22 18.65 -40.59 5.95
C LYS A 22 17.92 -39.63 6.89
N HIS A 23 17.69 -40.03 8.14
CA HIS A 23 17.10 -39.16 9.17
C HIS A 23 17.98 -37.95 9.49
N ASN A 24 19.31 -38.13 9.61
CA ASN A 24 20.25 -37.04 9.88
C ASN A 24 20.36 -36.03 8.71
N ILE A 25 20.35 -36.52 7.46
CA ILE A 25 20.34 -35.66 6.27
C ILE A 25 19.04 -34.84 6.22
N GLN A 26 17.88 -35.46 6.42
CA GLN A 26 16.59 -34.76 6.45
C GLN A 26 16.52 -33.71 7.58
N ARG A 27 17.05 -34.02 8.77
CA ARG A 27 17.11 -33.08 9.90
C ARG A 27 18.04 -31.89 9.61
N ARG A 28 19.19 -32.11 8.94
CA ARG A 28 20.08 -31.04 8.47
C ARG A 28 19.42 -30.16 7.41
N VAL A 29 18.73 -30.75 6.43
CA VAL A 29 18.01 -30.01 5.39
C VAL A 29 16.87 -29.19 6.00
N ARG A 30 16.07 -29.76 6.93
CA ARG A 30 15.02 -29.03 7.65
C ARG A 30 15.59 -27.86 8.48
N ARG A 31 16.70 -28.07 9.20
CA ARG A 31 17.38 -27.01 9.95
C ARG A 31 17.91 -25.90 9.04
N ARG A 32 18.53 -26.25 7.90
CA ARG A 32 18.99 -25.26 6.90
C ARG A 32 17.82 -24.48 6.28
N LYS A 33 16.72 -25.15 5.91
CA LYS A 33 15.49 -24.49 5.43
C LYS A 33 14.88 -23.58 6.49
N ALA A 34 14.83 -24.01 7.76
CA ALA A 34 14.32 -23.19 8.86
C ALA A 34 15.22 -21.98 9.17
N SER A 35 16.55 -22.15 9.11
CA SER A 35 17.53 -21.07 9.27
C SER A 35 17.46 -20.07 8.11
N LEU A 36 17.36 -20.54 6.86
CA LEU A 36 17.17 -19.70 5.70
C LEU A 36 15.84 -18.94 5.76
N ALA A 37 14.74 -19.63 6.10
CA ALA A 37 13.43 -19.01 6.29
C ALA A 37 13.40 -18.02 7.47
N ALA A 38 14.17 -18.26 8.53
CA ALA A 38 14.35 -17.31 9.62
C ALA A 38 15.17 -16.09 9.19
N SER A 39 16.22 -16.27 8.38
CA SER A 39 17.02 -15.17 7.84
C SER A 39 16.24 -14.32 6.83
N LEU A 40 15.45 -14.96 5.95
CA LEU A 40 14.56 -14.28 5.01
C LEU A 40 13.42 -13.54 5.73
N ARG A 41 12.95 -14.04 6.88
CA ARG A 41 11.99 -13.32 7.73
C ARG A 41 12.61 -12.14 8.49
N ARG A 42 13.93 -12.13 8.74
CA ARG A 42 14.61 -11.00 9.38
C ARG A 42 14.81 -9.82 8.42
N ARG A 43 14.94 -10.09 7.11
CA ARG A 43 15.07 -9.08 6.07
C ARG A 43 14.03 -9.35 4.97
N SER A 44 12.82 -8.88 5.19
CA SER A 44 11.69 -9.07 4.25
C SER A 44 11.98 -8.52 2.85
N TRP A 45 12.87 -7.53 2.72
CA TRP A 45 13.27 -6.94 1.44
C TRP A 45 14.10 -7.90 0.55
N VAL A 46 14.64 -8.99 1.09
CA VAL A 46 15.50 -9.94 0.34
C VAL A 46 14.73 -10.68 -0.76
N VAL A 47 13.49 -11.09 -0.51
CA VAL A 47 12.69 -11.80 -1.53
C VAL A 47 12.32 -10.87 -2.70
N PRO A 48 11.74 -9.68 -2.47
CA PRO A 48 11.49 -8.70 -3.53
C PRO A 48 12.74 -8.31 -4.32
N VAL A 49 13.88 -8.04 -3.68
CA VAL A 49 15.11 -7.64 -4.40
C VAL A 49 15.65 -8.77 -5.27
N MET A 50 15.57 -10.04 -4.83
CA MET A 50 15.98 -11.19 -5.64
C MET A 50 15.12 -11.29 -6.90
N LEU A 51 13.80 -11.08 -6.78
CA LEU A 51 12.89 -11.08 -7.93
C LEU A 51 13.22 -9.94 -8.91
N VAL A 52 13.37 -8.71 -8.41
CA VAL A 52 13.75 -7.55 -9.25
C VAL A 52 15.07 -7.82 -9.97
N THR A 53 16.08 -8.30 -9.23
CA THR A 53 17.41 -8.61 -9.78
C THR A 53 17.33 -9.70 -10.86
N ALA A 54 16.51 -10.74 -10.66
CA ALA A 54 16.33 -11.80 -11.65
C ALA A 54 15.78 -11.27 -12.99
N PHE A 55 14.77 -10.38 -12.95
CA PHE A 55 14.24 -9.74 -14.16
C PHE A 55 15.26 -8.84 -14.86
N VAL A 56 16.01 -8.05 -14.09
CA VAL A 56 17.07 -7.18 -14.63
C VAL A 56 18.18 -8.01 -15.28
N LEU A 57 18.62 -9.09 -14.64
CA LEU A 57 19.60 -10.01 -15.21
C LEU A 57 19.08 -10.72 -16.46
N ALA A 58 17.82 -11.15 -16.46
CA ALA A 58 17.19 -11.74 -17.64
C ALA A 58 17.15 -10.77 -18.83
N TYR A 59 16.95 -9.48 -18.57
CA TYR A 59 17.07 -8.45 -19.60
C TYR A 59 18.53 -8.27 -20.06
N ALA A 60 19.48 -8.23 -19.13
CA ALA A 60 20.89 -8.00 -19.41
C ALA A 60 21.54 -9.10 -20.28
N ILE A 61 21.02 -10.34 -20.28
CA ILE A 61 21.48 -11.42 -21.15
C ILE A 61 21.26 -11.09 -22.64
N HIS A 62 20.15 -10.42 -22.97
CA HIS A 62 19.84 -10.01 -24.34
C HIS A 62 19.06 -8.69 -24.35
N PRO A 63 19.75 -7.53 -24.24
CA PRO A 63 19.11 -6.23 -24.11
C PRO A 63 18.50 -5.81 -25.46
N SER A 64 17.25 -6.20 -25.68
CA SER A 64 16.49 -5.90 -26.90
C SER A 64 15.02 -5.73 -26.60
N ALA A 65 14.30 -5.02 -27.47
CA ALA A 65 12.84 -4.89 -27.39
C ALA A 65 12.09 -6.24 -27.53
N SER A 66 12.76 -7.25 -28.13
CA SER A 66 12.25 -8.61 -28.24
C SER A 66 12.40 -9.44 -26.96
N ASN A 67 13.14 -8.96 -25.96
CA ASN A 67 13.33 -9.69 -24.72
C ASN A 67 12.00 -9.78 -23.93
N PRO A 68 11.60 -10.97 -23.43
CA PRO A 68 10.38 -11.10 -22.62
C PRO A 68 10.39 -10.28 -21.33
N ALA A 69 11.56 -9.89 -20.80
CA ALA A 69 11.70 -9.00 -19.65
C ALA A 69 11.51 -7.51 -20.01
N HIS A 70 11.59 -7.13 -21.29
CA HIS A 70 11.50 -5.73 -21.72
C HIS A 70 10.19 -5.05 -21.27
N PRO A 71 8.98 -5.66 -21.43
CA PRO A 71 7.73 -5.05 -20.99
C PRO A 71 7.59 -4.84 -19.48
N PHE A 72 8.41 -5.53 -18.67
CA PHE A 72 8.41 -5.38 -17.22
C PHE A 72 9.23 -4.15 -16.79
N ILE A 73 10.28 -3.82 -17.54
CA ILE A 73 11.24 -2.76 -17.17
C ILE A 73 10.95 -1.46 -17.92
N PHE A 74 10.53 -1.52 -19.17
CA PHE A 74 10.34 -0.36 -20.04
C PHE A 74 8.88 -0.21 -20.48
N LEU A 75 8.50 1.03 -20.81
CA LEU A 75 7.19 1.34 -21.36
C LEU A 75 6.97 0.59 -22.68
N SER A 76 5.78 -0.01 -22.82
CA SER A 76 5.35 -0.68 -24.04
C SER A 76 4.52 0.24 -24.93
N TYR A 77 4.39 -0.09 -26.22
CA TYR A 77 3.54 0.60 -27.20
C TYR A 77 4.00 2.03 -27.55
N LYS A 78 5.30 2.20 -27.80
CA LYS A 78 5.82 3.44 -28.40
C LYS A 78 5.22 3.61 -29.80
N ILE A 79 4.70 4.79 -30.08
CA ILE A 79 4.23 5.18 -31.41
C ILE A 79 5.39 5.88 -32.11
N GLU A 80 5.69 5.47 -33.34
CA GLU A 80 6.76 6.09 -34.13
C GLU A 80 6.35 7.53 -34.49
N ASP A 81 7.32 8.44 -34.45
CA ASP A 81 7.07 9.87 -34.65
C ASP A 81 6.49 10.11 -36.07
N SER A 82 5.44 10.93 -36.18
CA SER A 82 4.97 11.43 -37.47
C SER A 82 6.12 12.16 -38.17
N ALA A 83 6.29 11.93 -39.47
CA ALA A 83 7.43 12.34 -40.30
C ALA A 83 7.71 13.87 -40.43
N ASP A 84 7.08 14.72 -39.60
CA ASP A 84 7.10 16.19 -39.73
C ASP A 84 8.29 16.88 -39.05
N GLY A 85 9.32 16.15 -38.58
CA GLY A 85 10.62 16.72 -38.19
C GLY A 85 10.63 17.68 -37.00
N LEU A 86 9.48 17.98 -36.39
CA LEU A 86 9.38 18.69 -35.13
C LEU A 86 9.63 17.69 -34.00
N ALA A 87 10.60 17.99 -33.13
CA ALA A 87 10.94 17.18 -31.96
C ALA A 87 9.78 17.17 -30.95
N GLN A 88 8.75 16.37 -31.23
CA GLN A 88 7.64 16.11 -30.32
C GLN A 88 8.07 15.01 -29.33
N ALA A 89 7.62 15.13 -28.09
CA ALA A 89 7.93 14.12 -27.08
C ALA A 89 7.29 12.77 -27.48
N PRO A 90 8.02 11.64 -27.32
CA PRO A 90 7.56 10.35 -27.80
C PRO A 90 6.24 9.96 -27.15
N GLN A 91 5.28 9.58 -27.99
CA GLN A 91 3.92 9.20 -27.59
C GLN A 91 3.81 7.68 -27.41
N TYR A 92 2.99 7.29 -26.44
CA TYR A 92 2.74 5.89 -26.12
C TYR A 92 1.24 5.62 -26.07
N GLY A 93 0.83 4.50 -26.70
CA GLY A 93 -0.51 3.94 -26.57
C GLY A 93 -0.66 3.11 -25.29
N LYS A 94 -1.72 2.29 -25.23
CA LYS A 94 -2.00 1.38 -24.10
C LYS A 94 -2.14 -0.06 -24.57
N GLY A 95 -1.90 -1.01 -23.67
CA GLY A 95 -2.25 -2.41 -23.91
C GLY A 95 -1.88 -3.35 -22.76
N LEU A 96 -2.08 -4.66 -22.95
CA LEU A 96 -1.93 -5.67 -21.90
C LEU A 96 -0.50 -5.77 -21.35
N ARG A 97 0.51 -5.40 -22.14
CA ARG A 97 1.91 -5.37 -21.67
C ARG A 97 2.15 -4.34 -20.56
N ASP A 98 1.27 -3.36 -20.41
CA ASP A 98 1.35 -2.40 -19.29
C ASP A 98 1.04 -3.06 -17.94
N ILE A 99 0.34 -4.20 -17.92
CA ILE A 99 0.14 -5.01 -16.70
C ILE A 99 1.47 -5.60 -16.23
N ALA A 100 2.32 -6.07 -17.16
CA ALA A 100 3.65 -6.59 -16.80
C ALA A 100 4.51 -5.51 -16.13
N PHE A 101 4.48 -4.28 -16.67
CA PHE A 101 5.13 -3.12 -16.05
C PHE A 101 4.61 -2.88 -14.64
N VAL A 102 3.28 -2.81 -14.45
CA VAL A 102 2.67 -2.61 -13.13
C VAL A 102 3.09 -3.73 -12.16
N CYS A 103 3.04 -5.00 -12.57
CA CYS A 103 3.43 -6.13 -11.72
C CYS A 103 4.90 -6.05 -11.28
N PHE A 104 5.82 -5.74 -12.20
CA PHE A 104 7.23 -5.59 -11.86
C PHE A 104 7.46 -4.44 -10.89
N TYR A 105 6.87 -3.28 -11.17
CA TYR A 105 7.02 -2.10 -10.31
C TYR A 105 6.32 -2.28 -8.96
N THR A 106 5.27 -3.09 -8.85
CA THR A 106 4.67 -3.47 -7.56
C THR A 106 5.67 -4.25 -6.70
N VAL A 107 6.42 -5.19 -7.27
CA VAL A 107 7.48 -5.93 -6.56
C VAL A 107 8.65 -5.01 -6.22
N PHE A 108 9.05 -4.14 -7.14
CA PHE A 108 10.10 -3.14 -6.91
C PHE A 108 9.73 -2.17 -5.78
N LEU A 109 8.49 -1.66 -5.74
CA LEU A 109 8.03 -0.77 -4.68
C LEU A 109 7.90 -1.52 -3.34
N THR A 110 7.58 -2.82 -3.36
CA THR A 110 7.60 -3.66 -2.16
C THR A 110 9.02 -3.80 -1.61
N PHE A 111 10.01 -4.01 -2.48
CA PHE A 111 11.42 -3.98 -2.11
C PHE A 111 11.79 -2.64 -1.47
N THR A 112 11.53 -1.53 -2.16
CA THR A 112 11.90 -0.19 -1.71
C THR A 112 11.26 0.16 -0.37
N ARG A 113 9.97 -0.18 -0.19
CA ARG A 113 9.26 -0.03 1.09
C ARG A 113 9.97 -0.76 2.22
N GLU A 114 10.15 -2.06 2.09
CA GLU A 114 10.74 -2.88 3.15
C GLU A 114 12.19 -2.50 3.45
N PHE A 115 12.97 -2.16 2.41
CA PHE A 115 14.34 -1.69 2.55
C PHE A 115 14.39 -0.36 3.32
N CYS A 116 13.64 0.66 2.87
CA CYS A 116 13.60 1.95 3.54
C CYS A 116 13.10 1.82 4.98
N MET A 117 12.04 1.04 5.23
CA MET A 117 11.53 0.86 6.58
C MET A 117 12.56 0.18 7.50
N GLN A 118 13.22 -0.90 7.06
CA GLN A 118 14.13 -1.66 7.91
C GLN A 118 15.51 -1.03 8.08
N GLU A 119 16.08 -0.48 7.01
CA GLU A 119 17.46 -0.01 6.99
C GLU A 119 17.58 1.50 7.20
N ILE A 120 16.51 2.28 6.99
CA ILE A 120 16.54 3.75 7.13
C ILE A 120 15.66 4.20 8.30
N PHE A 121 14.35 3.93 8.24
CA PHE A 121 13.40 4.56 9.16
C PHE A 121 13.31 3.89 10.52
N ASN A 122 13.47 2.57 10.63
CA ASN A 122 13.53 1.90 11.94
C ASN A 122 14.78 2.30 12.76
N PRO A 123 15.99 2.41 12.17
CA PRO A 123 17.13 3.02 12.83
C PRO A 123 16.86 4.48 13.24
N LEU A 124 16.27 5.29 12.37
CA LEU A 124 15.90 6.67 12.69
C LEU A 124 14.91 6.75 13.85
N ALA A 125 13.89 5.89 13.86
CA ALA A 125 12.91 5.80 14.94
C ALA A 125 13.55 5.46 16.30
N ARG A 126 14.61 4.63 16.30
CA ARG A 126 15.41 4.35 17.50
C ARG A 126 16.27 5.54 17.92
N ALA A 127 16.83 6.27 16.96
CA ALA A 127 17.58 7.50 17.23
C ALA A 127 16.67 8.61 17.79
N CYS A 128 15.40 8.63 17.41
CA CYS A 128 14.37 9.49 17.99
C CYS A 128 13.75 8.94 19.28
N GLU A 129 14.36 7.92 19.91
CA GLU A 129 13.95 7.35 21.20
C GLU A 129 12.51 6.82 21.28
N ILE A 130 11.92 6.43 20.15
CA ILE A 130 10.58 5.84 20.12
C ILE A 130 10.63 4.42 20.75
N ALA A 131 10.15 4.32 21.99
CA ALA A 131 10.26 3.12 22.80
C ALA A 131 9.44 1.92 22.25
N SER A 132 8.17 2.15 21.88
CA SER A 132 7.25 1.11 21.44
C SER A 132 7.60 0.59 20.03
N ARG A 133 7.70 -0.73 19.89
CA ARG A 133 7.96 -1.38 18.59
C ARG A 133 6.83 -1.13 17.59
N ALA A 134 5.57 -1.10 18.06
CA ALA A 134 4.42 -0.82 17.21
C ALA A 134 4.48 0.63 16.70
N LYS A 135 4.76 1.59 17.58
CA LYS A 135 4.94 3.00 17.20
C LYS A 135 6.11 3.20 16.23
N ARG A 136 7.23 2.49 16.41
CA ARG A 136 8.34 2.51 15.44
C ARG A 136 7.93 2.02 14.05
N ALA A 137 7.16 0.93 13.98
CA ALA A 137 6.67 0.41 12.70
C ALA A 137 5.75 1.44 12.01
N ARG A 138 4.83 2.06 12.75
CA ARG A 138 3.93 3.09 12.21
C ARG A 138 4.66 4.37 11.82
N PHE A 139 5.64 4.79 12.60
CA PHE A 139 6.54 5.89 12.23
C PHE A 139 7.24 5.58 10.90
N ALA A 140 7.79 4.37 10.74
CA ALA A 140 8.45 3.96 9.51
C ALA A 140 7.48 3.89 8.31
N GLU A 141 6.24 3.45 8.52
CA GLU A 141 5.18 3.47 7.49
C GLU A 141 4.89 4.89 7.00
N ASN A 142 4.64 5.83 7.93
CA ASN A 142 4.33 7.22 7.57
C ASN A 142 5.55 7.91 6.92
N MET A 143 6.76 7.66 7.42
CA MET A 143 7.99 8.18 6.81
C MET A 143 8.22 7.68 5.39
N TYR A 144 7.94 6.39 5.14
CA TYR A 144 8.02 5.84 3.78
C TYR A 144 7.01 6.50 2.84
N THR A 145 5.76 6.66 3.28
CA THR A 145 4.72 7.36 2.50
C THR A 145 5.14 8.80 2.21
N ALA A 146 5.65 9.52 3.20
CA ALA A 146 6.14 10.89 3.02
C ALA A 146 7.32 10.96 2.02
N LEU A 147 8.29 10.03 2.11
CA LEU A 147 9.42 9.96 1.19
C LEU A 147 8.96 9.67 -0.25
N TYR A 148 8.07 8.69 -0.42
CA TYR A 148 7.50 8.35 -1.72
C TYR A 148 6.83 9.55 -2.38
N ILE A 149 5.95 10.25 -1.65
CA ILE A 149 5.20 11.39 -2.19
C ILE A 149 6.11 12.60 -2.43
N THR A 150 7.17 12.79 -1.63
CA THR A 150 8.16 13.86 -1.88
C THR A 150 8.86 13.69 -3.23
N ILE A 151 9.03 12.45 -3.70
CA ILE A 151 9.65 12.15 -5.00
C ILE A 151 8.59 12.19 -6.11
N VAL A 152 7.49 11.47 -5.93
CA VAL A 152 6.48 11.25 -6.99
C VAL A 152 5.53 12.45 -7.13
N GLY A 153 5.18 13.13 -6.05
CA GLY A 153 4.28 14.28 -6.04
C GLY A 153 4.74 15.44 -6.94
N PRO A 154 5.97 15.96 -6.79
CA PRO A 154 6.49 17.00 -7.69
C PRO A 154 6.55 16.56 -9.16
N TRP A 155 6.88 15.28 -9.42
CA TRP A 155 6.88 14.74 -10.77
C TRP A 155 5.46 14.73 -11.37
N GLY A 156 4.46 14.30 -10.60
CA GLY A 156 3.05 14.35 -10.99
C GLY A 156 2.55 15.77 -11.25
N MET A 157 2.88 16.72 -10.37
CA MET A 157 2.56 18.14 -10.55
C MET A 157 3.17 18.72 -11.83
N HIS A 158 4.44 18.41 -12.10
CA HIS A 158 5.11 18.83 -13.33
C HIS A 158 4.42 18.27 -14.57
N LEU A 159 4.04 16.99 -14.55
CA LEU A 159 3.31 16.37 -15.66
C LEU A 159 1.92 16.97 -15.86
N MET A 160 1.18 17.21 -14.78
CA MET A 160 -0.14 17.88 -14.85
C MET A 160 -0.03 19.32 -15.37
N HIS A 161 1.06 20.03 -15.08
CA HIS A 161 1.28 21.37 -15.62
C HIS A 161 1.38 21.38 -17.16
N ARG A 162 1.88 20.29 -17.74
CA ARG A 162 2.01 20.13 -19.19
C ARG A 162 0.73 19.64 -19.87
N THR A 163 -0.36 19.44 -19.13
CA THR A 163 -1.66 19.04 -19.69
C THR A 163 -2.72 20.14 -19.50
N PRO A 164 -3.85 20.08 -20.23
CA PRO A 164 -4.97 21.00 -20.04
C PRO A 164 -5.61 20.94 -18.64
N VAL A 165 -5.22 19.96 -17.81
CA VAL A 165 -5.74 19.73 -16.46
C VAL A 165 -5.02 20.60 -15.41
N TRP A 166 -4.02 21.41 -15.82
CA TRP A 166 -3.25 22.23 -14.88
C TRP A 166 -4.16 23.01 -13.92
N TYR A 167 -3.75 22.99 -12.65
CA TYR A 167 -4.51 23.56 -11.53
C TYR A 167 -5.94 23.02 -11.41
N PHE A 168 -6.11 21.72 -11.69
CA PHE A 168 -7.37 20.98 -11.57
C PHE A 168 -8.50 21.55 -12.44
N ASN A 169 -8.18 21.99 -13.67
CA ASN A 169 -9.16 22.43 -14.63
C ASN A 169 -10.01 21.24 -15.12
N THR A 170 -11.29 21.21 -14.75
CA THR A 170 -12.23 20.14 -15.08
C THR A 170 -12.55 20.07 -16.56
N ARG A 171 -12.63 21.21 -17.26
CA ARG A 171 -12.87 21.25 -18.71
C ARG A 171 -11.76 20.53 -19.47
N GLY A 172 -10.51 20.74 -19.05
CA GLY A 172 -9.33 20.10 -19.62
C GLY A 172 -9.29 18.58 -19.44
N MET A 173 -10.09 18.01 -18.53
CA MET A 173 -10.24 16.56 -18.36
C MET A 173 -11.03 15.91 -19.51
N TYR A 174 -11.84 16.70 -20.22
CA TYR A 174 -12.78 16.21 -21.23
C TYR A 174 -12.50 16.75 -22.64
N GLU A 175 -11.84 17.90 -22.72
CA GLU A 175 -11.45 18.51 -23.98
C GLU A 175 -10.51 17.58 -24.77
N GLY A 176 -10.82 17.36 -26.05
CA GLY A 176 -10.03 16.46 -26.90
C GLY A 176 -10.18 14.97 -26.58
N PHE A 177 -11.17 14.56 -25.78
CA PHE A 177 -11.46 13.14 -25.55
C PHE A 177 -11.85 12.43 -26.87
N PRO A 178 -11.37 11.21 -27.16
CA PRO A 178 -10.57 10.33 -26.31
C PRO A 178 -9.05 10.61 -26.34
N HIS A 179 -8.44 10.66 -25.16
CA HIS A 179 -6.99 10.82 -24.99
C HIS A 179 -6.25 9.49 -25.20
N ARG A 180 -6.12 9.04 -26.45
CA ARG A 180 -5.61 7.69 -26.77
C ARG A 180 -4.12 7.49 -26.47
N THR A 181 -3.35 8.56 -26.46
CA THR A 181 -1.90 8.54 -26.35
C THR A 181 -1.42 9.50 -25.28
N HIS A 182 -0.28 9.16 -24.66
CA HIS A 182 0.35 9.98 -23.64
C HIS A 182 1.85 10.08 -23.87
N GLU A 183 2.43 11.21 -23.46
CA GLU A 183 3.88 11.37 -23.36
C GLU A 183 4.46 10.30 -22.43
N ALA A 184 5.67 9.82 -22.73
CA ALA A 184 6.38 8.80 -21.95
C ALA A 184 6.32 9.04 -20.44
N GLY A 185 6.64 10.27 -20.00
CA GLY A 185 6.64 10.65 -18.59
C GLY A 185 5.25 10.51 -17.94
N PHE A 186 4.20 10.95 -18.63
CA PHE A 186 2.83 10.83 -18.15
C PHE A 186 2.41 9.36 -18.01
N LYS A 187 2.68 8.54 -19.04
CA LYS A 187 2.37 7.11 -19.00
C LYS A 187 3.13 6.39 -17.88
N ALA A 188 4.44 6.65 -17.75
CA ALA A 188 5.26 6.06 -16.68
C ALA A 188 4.75 6.44 -15.30
N TYR A 189 4.46 7.72 -15.06
CA TYR A 189 3.89 8.19 -13.80
C TYR A 189 2.57 7.48 -13.48
N TYR A 190 1.66 7.41 -14.45
CA TYR A 190 0.35 6.82 -14.25
C TYR A 190 0.42 5.32 -13.92
N LEU A 191 1.27 4.57 -14.62
CA LEU A 191 1.49 3.15 -14.37
C LEU A 191 2.27 2.91 -13.07
N LEU A 192 3.21 3.77 -12.71
CA LEU A 192 3.92 3.67 -11.43
C LEU A 192 2.99 3.92 -10.26
N GLN A 193 2.08 4.90 -10.37
CA GLN A 193 1.03 5.11 -9.37
C GLN A 193 0.10 3.89 -9.26
N ALA A 194 -0.31 3.31 -10.39
CA ALA A 194 -1.07 2.06 -10.36
C ALA A 194 -0.28 0.93 -9.65
N ALA A 195 1.03 0.81 -9.90
CA ALA A 195 1.89 -0.16 -9.24
C ALA A 195 2.02 0.06 -7.73
N PHE A 196 2.07 1.33 -7.29
CA PHE A 196 2.07 1.69 -5.87
C PHE A 196 0.76 1.30 -5.19
N TRP A 197 -0.38 1.60 -5.80
CA TRP A 197 -1.69 1.20 -5.27
C TRP A 197 -1.85 -0.33 -5.22
N MET A 198 -1.37 -1.03 -6.24
CA MET A 198 -1.31 -2.49 -6.23
C MET A 198 -0.38 -3.02 -5.13
N GLN A 199 0.74 -2.36 -4.86
CA GLN A 199 1.63 -2.69 -3.75
C GLN A 199 0.94 -2.53 -2.39
N GLN A 200 0.12 -1.49 -2.20
CA GLN A 200 -0.68 -1.31 -0.99
C GLN A 200 -1.72 -2.44 -0.81
N VAL A 201 -2.36 -2.87 -1.89
CA VAL A 201 -3.28 -4.04 -1.88
C VAL A 201 -2.54 -5.31 -1.47
N VAL A 202 -1.34 -5.57 -2.03
CA VAL A 202 -0.53 -6.74 -1.66
C VAL A 202 -0.17 -6.71 -0.18
N VAL A 203 0.27 -5.56 0.34
CA VAL A 203 0.59 -5.39 1.76
C VAL A 203 -0.62 -5.67 2.66
N MET A 204 -1.79 -5.17 2.27
CA MET A 204 -3.03 -5.40 2.99
C MET A 204 -3.46 -6.88 2.99
N VAL A 205 -3.49 -7.52 1.82
CA VAL A 205 -3.95 -8.92 1.68
C VAL A 205 -3.02 -9.89 2.39
N LEU A 206 -1.71 -9.63 2.38
CA LEU A 206 -0.72 -10.43 3.08
C LEU A 206 -0.65 -10.14 4.59
N GLY A 207 -1.44 -9.18 5.10
CA GLY A 207 -1.45 -8.81 6.52
C GLY A 207 -0.11 -8.29 7.01
N LEU A 208 0.67 -7.65 6.12
CA LEU A 208 1.99 -7.10 6.47
C LEU A 208 1.87 -5.82 7.31
N GLU A 209 0.70 -5.19 7.31
CA GLU A 209 0.33 -4.09 8.20
C GLU A 209 -0.69 -4.54 9.26
N ALA A 210 -0.50 -4.11 10.50
CA ALA A 210 -1.45 -4.40 11.58
C ALA A 210 -2.81 -3.75 11.31
N ARG A 211 -3.89 -4.45 11.69
CA ARG A 211 -5.27 -4.09 11.37
C ARG A 211 -5.67 -2.82 12.13
N ARG A 212 -6.04 -1.78 11.39
CA ARG A 212 -6.51 -0.51 11.98
C ARG A 212 -8.00 -0.58 12.36
N LYS A 213 -8.46 0.30 13.25
CA LYS A 213 -9.90 0.44 13.62
C LYS A 213 -10.79 0.73 12.40
N ASP A 214 -10.25 1.39 11.36
CA ASP A 214 -10.93 1.73 10.10
C ASP A 214 -10.66 0.72 8.96
N PHE A 215 -10.24 -0.51 9.28
CA PHE A 215 -9.84 -1.50 8.27
C PHE A 215 -10.93 -1.81 7.23
N ASN A 216 -12.21 -1.86 7.62
CA ASN A 216 -13.30 -2.14 6.68
C ASN A 216 -13.49 -0.99 5.69
N GLN A 217 -13.40 0.26 6.16
CA GLN A 217 -13.46 1.45 5.31
C GLN A 217 -12.23 1.51 4.40
N LEU A 218 -11.06 1.12 4.90
CA LEU A 218 -9.84 1.03 4.10
C LEU A 218 -9.95 -0.02 2.99
N ILE A 219 -10.53 -1.20 3.26
CA ILE A 219 -10.82 -2.19 2.20
C ILE A 219 -11.77 -1.61 1.16
N GLY A 220 -12.89 -1.02 1.60
CA GLY A 220 -13.85 -0.38 0.70
C GLY A 220 -13.19 0.68 -0.18
N HIS A 221 -12.30 1.47 0.40
CA HIS A 221 -11.47 2.42 -0.34
C HIS A 221 -10.59 1.76 -1.39
N HIS A 222 -9.84 0.70 -1.05
CA HIS A 222 -9.00 0.01 -2.04
C HIS A 222 -9.80 -0.59 -3.19
N VAL A 223 -11.00 -1.11 -2.91
CA VAL A 223 -11.89 -1.59 -3.98
C VAL A 223 -12.27 -0.44 -4.91
N VAL A 224 -12.67 0.71 -4.36
CA VAL A 224 -13.07 1.89 -5.15
C VAL A 224 -11.88 2.48 -5.91
N THR A 225 -10.71 2.62 -5.28
CA THR A 225 -9.54 3.23 -5.91
C THR A 225 -8.95 2.33 -6.99
N VAL A 226 -8.84 1.01 -6.77
CA VAL A 226 -8.40 0.07 -7.81
C VAL A 226 -9.38 0.09 -8.99
N ALA A 227 -10.69 0.13 -8.73
CA ALA A 227 -11.68 0.28 -9.80
C ALA A 227 -11.51 1.59 -10.56
N LEU A 228 -11.34 2.73 -9.87
CA LEU A 228 -11.11 4.04 -10.49
C LEU A 228 -9.86 4.02 -11.37
N VAL A 229 -8.74 3.50 -10.87
CA VAL A 229 -7.46 3.43 -11.61
C VAL A 229 -7.59 2.52 -12.84
N ALA A 230 -8.16 1.33 -12.67
CA ALA A 230 -8.32 0.38 -13.76
C ALA A 230 -9.25 0.91 -14.86
N LEU A 231 -10.40 1.45 -14.47
CA LEU A 231 -11.40 1.95 -15.42
C LEU A 231 -10.94 3.24 -16.10
N SER A 232 -10.30 4.16 -15.38
CA SER A 232 -9.80 5.39 -15.99
C SER A 232 -8.64 5.14 -16.96
N TYR A 233 -7.77 4.17 -16.69
CA TYR A 233 -6.78 3.74 -17.68
C TYR A 233 -7.42 3.01 -18.87
N ARG A 234 -8.34 2.07 -18.60
CA ARG A 234 -9.00 1.27 -19.64
C ARG A 234 -9.84 2.11 -20.60
N PHE A 235 -10.48 3.17 -20.10
CA PHE A 235 -11.42 4.01 -20.84
C PHE A 235 -10.93 5.43 -21.12
N HIS A 236 -9.61 5.68 -21.06
CA HIS A 236 -8.99 6.95 -21.45
C HIS A 236 -9.35 8.17 -20.57
N PHE A 237 -9.82 7.96 -19.33
CA PHE A 237 -10.07 9.03 -18.35
C PHE A 237 -8.85 9.35 -17.48
N THR A 238 -7.65 9.19 -18.03
CA THR A 238 -6.37 9.35 -17.29
C THR A 238 -6.12 10.79 -16.84
N TYR A 239 -6.64 11.78 -17.57
CA TYR A 239 -6.59 13.21 -17.20
C TYR A 239 -7.40 13.53 -15.94
N MET A 240 -8.55 12.88 -15.77
CA MET A 240 -9.27 12.92 -14.49
C MET A 240 -8.50 12.16 -13.41
N GLY A 241 -7.94 11.00 -13.78
CA GLY A 241 -7.14 10.17 -12.88
C GLY A 241 -5.92 10.88 -12.28
N ILE A 242 -5.14 11.62 -13.07
CA ILE A 242 -3.96 12.35 -12.57
C ILE A 242 -4.36 13.46 -11.58
N ALA A 243 -5.48 14.16 -11.81
CA ALA A 243 -6.00 15.15 -10.87
C ALA A 243 -6.38 14.50 -9.54
N VAL A 244 -7.07 13.36 -9.58
CA VAL A 244 -7.43 12.59 -8.37
C VAL A 244 -6.16 12.11 -7.65
N TYR A 245 -5.19 11.50 -8.35
CA TYR A 245 -3.91 11.08 -7.76
C TYR A 245 -3.22 12.22 -7.01
N ILE A 246 -3.01 13.36 -7.66
CA ILE A 246 -2.28 14.49 -7.07
C ILE A 246 -2.98 15.03 -5.82
N THR A 247 -4.31 15.21 -5.86
CA THR A 247 -5.05 15.65 -4.66
C THR A 247 -4.88 14.68 -3.49
N HIS A 248 -4.88 13.38 -3.82
CA HIS A 248 -4.76 12.32 -2.84
C HIS A 248 -3.36 12.28 -2.23
N ASP A 249 -2.33 12.13 -3.06
CA ASP A 249 -0.93 12.07 -2.64
C ASP A 249 -0.56 13.30 -1.81
N LEU A 250 -0.89 14.52 -2.29
CA LEU A 250 -0.47 15.73 -1.61
C LEU A 250 -1.10 15.85 -0.22
N SER A 251 -2.37 15.47 -0.05
CA SER A 251 -2.99 15.43 1.28
C SER A 251 -2.41 14.35 2.19
N ASP A 252 -2.09 13.17 1.65
CA ASP A 252 -1.52 12.05 2.40
C ASP A 252 -0.09 12.35 2.86
N PHE A 253 0.64 13.19 2.12
CA PHE A 253 1.92 13.74 2.54
C PHE A 253 1.78 14.54 3.83
N PHE A 254 0.87 15.51 3.89
CA PHE A 254 0.67 16.32 5.11
C PHE A 254 0.20 15.45 6.29
N LEU A 255 -0.66 14.45 6.03
CA LEU A 255 -1.09 13.50 7.05
C LEU A 255 0.09 12.68 7.59
N SER A 256 0.93 12.16 6.69
CA SER A 256 2.09 11.33 7.04
C SER A 256 3.14 12.13 7.83
N ILE A 257 3.41 13.38 7.43
CA ILE A 257 4.31 14.29 8.16
C ILE A 257 3.73 14.61 9.54
N SER A 258 2.45 14.94 9.63
CA SER A 258 1.82 15.24 10.91
C SER A 258 1.87 14.05 11.89
N LYS A 259 1.62 12.83 11.41
CA LYS A 259 1.73 11.61 12.22
C LYS A 259 3.16 11.32 12.65
N THR A 260 4.11 11.49 11.75
CA THR A 260 5.54 11.35 12.04
C THR A 260 5.96 12.30 13.17
N LEU A 261 5.57 13.57 13.08
CA LEU A 261 5.85 14.58 14.11
C LEU A 261 5.18 14.25 15.46
N ASN A 262 4.01 13.61 15.43
CA ASN A 262 3.33 13.13 16.63
C ASN A 262 4.11 12.01 17.33
N TYR A 263 4.65 11.04 16.58
CA TYR A 263 5.41 9.93 17.17
C TYR A 263 6.74 10.37 17.81
N VAL A 264 7.32 11.49 17.37
CA VAL A 264 8.56 12.06 17.97
C VAL A 264 8.26 13.20 18.95
N GLU A 265 6.99 13.40 19.32
CA GLU A 265 6.54 14.42 20.28
C GLU A 265 7.05 15.84 19.96
N SER A 266 7.09 16.17 18.67
CA SER A 266 7.64 17.45 18.21
C SER A 266 6.73 18.63 18.57
N LYS A 267 7.32 19.75 19.00
CA LYS A 267 6.59 21.00 19.33
C LYS A 267 5.81 21.59 18.17
N VAL A 268 6.21 21.28 16.92
CA VAL A 268 5.50 21.76 15.71
C VAL A 268 4.36 20.84 15.27
N GLN A 269 4.08 19.76 16.00
CA GLN A 269 3.02 18.79 15.67
C GLN A 269 1.65 19.46 15.53
N GLY A 270 1.27 20.35 16.45
CA GLY A 270 -0.03 21.02 16.40
C GLY A 270 -0.22 21.89 15.15
N TRP A 271 0.83 22.64 14.76
CA TRP A 271 0.82 23.43 13.53
C TRP A 271 0.74 22.54 12.28
N SER A 272 1.54 21.47 12.24
CA SER A 272 1.52 20.51 11.13
C SER A 272 0.17 19.80 11.00
N PHE A 273 -0.48 19.47 12.12
CA PHE A 273 -1.80 18.85 12.14
C PHE A 273 -2.89 19.81 11.65
N GLY A 274 -2.85 21.08 12.07
CA GLY A 274 -3.72 22.13 11.54
C GLY A 274 -3.57 22.31 10.02
N LEU A 275 -2.32 22.36 9.55
CA LEU A 275 -2.02 22.43 8.11
C LEU A 275 -2.55 21.19 7.36
N CYS A 276 -2.40 19.99 7.95
CA CYS A 276 -2.96 18.76 7.39
C CYS A 276 -4.49 18.85 7.20
N ILE A 277 -5.23 19.38 8.17
CA ILE A 277 -6.69 19.56 8.06
C ILE A 277 -7.03 20.52 6.92
N VAL A 278 -6.35 21.66 6.83
CA VAL A 278 -6.60 22.65 5.78
C VAL A 278 -6.34 22.04 4.40
N MET A 279 -5.21 21.36 4.22
CA MET A 279 -4.84 20.71 2.97
C MET A 279 -5.79 19.56 2.62
N TRP A 280 -6.25 18.80 3.61
CA TRP A 280 -7.26 17.75 3.44
C TRP A 280 -8.57 18.33 2.92
N ILE A 281 -9.09 19.38 3.55
CA ILE A 281 -10.33 20.05 3.12
C ILE A 281 -10.19 20.59 1.70
N TYR A 282 -9.10 21.29 1.40
CA TYR A 282 -8.92 21.87 0.07
C TYR A 282 -8.78 20.79 -1.02
N LEU A 283 -7.88 19.82 -0.85
CA LEU A 283 -7.58 18.83 -1.88
C LEU A 283 -8.66 17.75 -1.99
N ARG A 284 -9.08 17.16 -0.86
CA ARG A 284 -9.99 16.01 -0.84
C ARG A 284 -11.47 16.37 -0.75
N HIS A 285 -11.81 17.62 -0.48
CA HIS A 285 -13.20 18.08 -0.51
C HIS A 285 -13.41 19.13 -1.58
N TYR A 286 -12.77 20.30 -1.50
CA TYR A 286 -13.06 21.37 -2.44
C TYR A 286 -12.76 20.96 -3.90
N ILE A 287 -11.53 20.48 -4.20
CA ILE A 287 -11.17 20.07 -5.56
C ILE A 287 -11.94 18.82 -5.99
N ASN A 288 -12.03 17.79 -5.15
CA ASN A 288 -12.75 16.55 -5.50
C ASN A 288 -14.26 16.80 -5.73
N LEU A 289 -14.90 17.69 -4.97
CA LEU A 289 -16.29 18.10 -5.21
C LEU A 289 -16.44 18.88 -6.52
N ARG A 290 -15.45 19.68 -6.94
CA ARG A 290 -15.47 20.29 -8.27
C ARG A 290 -15.39 19.25 -9.38
N ILE A 291 -14.52 18.24 -9.23
CA ILE A 291 -14.44 17.12 -10.18
C ILE A 291 -15.77 16.37 -10.20
N LEU A 292 -16.35 16.05 -9.04
CA LEU A 292 -17.64 15.35 -8.94
C LEU A 292 -18.77 16.17 -9.57
N TYR A 293 -18.82 17.48 -9.32
CA TYR A 293 -19.78 18.40 -9.93
C TYR A 293 -19.69 18.39 -11.46
N SER A 294 -18.46 18.36 -12.00
CA SER A 294 -18.23 18.27 -13.46
C SER A 294 -18.82 16.99 -14.09
N THR A 295 -19.01 15.93 -13.28
CA THR A 295 -19.60 14.65 -13.70
C THR A 295 -21.11 14.53 -13.45
N LEU A 296 -21.78 15.57 -12.92
CA LEU A 296 -23.23 15.54 -12.79
C LEU A 296 -23.91 15.45 -14.17
N PRO A 297 -25.13 14.88 -14.25
CA PRO A 297 -25.92 14.92 -15.49
C PRO A 297 -26.08 16.36 -15.99
N GLY A 298 -25.71 16.62 -17.25
CA GLY A 298 -25.69 17.98 -17.81
C GLY A 298 -24.43 18.80 -17.49
N GLY A 299 -23.49 18.25 -16.72
CA GLY A 299 -22.19 18.84 -16.43
C GLY A 299 -21.18 18.72 -17.57
N GLU A 300 -19.94 19.13 -17.31
CA GLU A 300 -18.84 19.15 -18.29
C GLU A 300 -18.51 17.76 -18.87
N PHE A 301 -18.71 16.68 -18.11
CA PHE A 301 -18.57 15.32 -18.63
C PHE A 301 -19.55 15.05 -19.79
N SER A 302 -20.74 15.64 -19.79
CA SER A 302 -21.70 15.44 -20.89
C SER A 302 -21.60 16.49 -22.00
N THR A 303 -21.06 17.69 -21.68
CA THR A 303 -21.13 18.87 -22.56
C THR A 303 -19.81 19.23 -23.25
N VAL A 304 -18.65 18.84 -22.70
CA VAL A 304 -17.33 19.23 -23.22
C VAL A 304 -16.71 18.08 -24.03
N GLY A 305 -16.40 18.33 -25.30
CA GLY A 305 -15.82 17.29 -26.17
C GLY A 305 -16.86 16.26 -26.65
N PRO A 306 -16.45 15.29 -27.48
CA PRO A 306 -17.39 14.36 -28.10
C PRO A 306 -18.01 13.43 -27.04
N TYR A 307 -19.34 13.30 -27.08
CA TYR A 307 -20.13 12.50 -26.16
C TYR A 307 -21.12 11.65 -26.96
N SER A 308 -21.05 10.33 -26.79
CA SER A 308 -21.85 9.38 -27.55
C SER A 308 -22.97 8.80 -26.70
N LEU A 309 -24.14 8.56 -27.28
CA LEU A 309 -25.27 7.93 -26.58
C LEU A 309 -24.96 6.49 -26.14
N GLN A 310 -24.08 5.81 -26.87
CA GLN A 310 -23.61 4.46 -26.59
C GLN A 310 -22.08 4.44 -26.61
N ILE A 311 -21.50 3.41 -25.99
CA ILE A 311 -20.06 3.18 -26.04
C ILE A 311 -19.68 2.68 -27.43
N ASP A 312 -18.78 3.40 -28.09
CA ASP A 312 -18.21 2.97 -29.36
C ASP A 312 -16.83 2.35 -29.12
N TRP A 313 -16.76 1.04 -29.29
CA TRP A 313 -15.55 0.26 -29.08
C TRP A 313 -14.54 0.42 -30.23
N GLU A 314 -15.01 0.66 -31.45
CA GLU A 314 -14.17 0.78 -32.64
C GLU A 314 -13.50 2.15 -32.68
N ALA A 315 -14.27 3.21 -32.43
CA ALA A 315 -13.71 4.56 -32.29
C ALA A 315 -13.01 4.79 -30.95
N GLU A 316 -13.01 3.82 -30.03
CA GLU A 316 -12.57 3.97 -28.63
C GLU A 316 -13.19 5.18 -27.93
N GLN A 317 -14.43 5.52 -28.30
CA GLN A 317 -15.18 6.61 -27.70
C GLN A 317 -16.06 6.06 -26.58
N TYR A 318 -15.52 6.14 -25.37
CA TYR A 318 -16.15 5.58 -24.17
C TYR A 318 -17.05 6.57 -23.42
N LYS A 319 -16.98 7.86 -23.75
CA LYS A 319 -17.74 8.92 -23.08
C LYS A 319 -19.22 8.81 -23.44
N SER A 320 -20.00 8.33 -22.48
CA SER A 320 -21.41 7.96 -22.66
C SER A 320 -22.19 8.08 -21.33
N PRO A 321 -23.54 8.01 -21.36
CA PRO A 321 -24.35 8.07 -20.14
C PRO A 321 -23.98 6.99 -19.12
N LEU A 322 -23.70 5.77 -19.59
CA LEU A 322 -23.28 4.67 -18.72
C LEU A 322 -21.92 4.97 -18.06
N ALA A 323 -20.95 5.42 -18.85
CA ALA A 323 -19.63 5.80 -18.31
C ALA A 323 -19.74 6.97 -17.33
N ASN A 324 -20.63 7.94 -17.58
CA ASN A 324 -20.90 9.04 -16.68
C ASN A 324 -21.44 8.54 -15.33
N VAL A 325 -22.43 7.64 -15.32
CA VAL A 325 -23.03 7.11 -14.09
C VAL A 325 -22.00 6.31 -13.28
N ILE A 326 -21.22 5.46 -13.94
CA ILE A 326 -20.16 4.68 -13.28
C ILE A 326 -19.09 5.60 -12.69
N THR A 327 -18.62 6.58 -13.47
CA THR A 327 -17.60 7.54 -13.03
C THR A 327 -18.09 8.36 -11.84
N PHE A 328 -19.30 8.92 -11.92
CA PHE A 328 -19.93 9.65 -10.83
C PHE A 328 -20.07 8.77 -9.58
N GLY A 329 -20.58 7.54 -9.73
CA GLY A 329 -20.78 6.62 -8.61
C GLY A 329 -19.48 6.27 -7.87
N LEU A 330 -18.40 6.00 -8.61
CA LEU A 330 -17.09 5.71 -8.02
C LEU A 330 -16.47 6.93 -7.33
N LEU A 331 -16.53 8.11 -7.97
CA LEU A 331 -16.04 9.35 -7.36
C LEU A 331 -16.86 9.77 -6.14
N ALA A 332 -18.17 9.56 -6.17
CA ALA A 332 -19.06 9.80 -5.03
C ALA A 332 -18.74 8.86 -3.87
N ALA A 333 -18.53 7.56 -4.14
CA ALA A 333 -18.11 6.59 -3.13
C ALA A 333 -16.76 6.97 -2.50
N LEU A 334 -15.80 7.39 -3.31
CA LEU A 334 -14.52 7.93 -2.84
C LEU A 334 -14.70 9.17 -1.97
N GLN A 335 -15.59 10.08 -2.37
CA GLN A 335 -15.90 11.30 -1.62
C GLN A 335 -16.55 11.01 -0.26
N LEU A 336 -17.46 10.03 -0.19
CA LEU A 336 -18.07 9.61 1.07
C LEU A 336 -17.03 9.06 2.06
N LEU A 337 -16.06 8.28 1.57
CA LEU A 337 -14.94 7.81 2.38
C LEU A 337 -14.05 8.98 2.85
N ASN A 338 -13.77 9.96 1.98
CA ASN A 338 -13.04 11.17 2.36
C ASN A 338 -13.77 11.96 3.47
N ILE A 339 -15.11 12.02 3.45
CA ILE A 339 -15.92 12.65 4.51
C ILE A 339 -15.80 11.89 5.82
N PHE A 340 -15.85 10.56 5.78
CA PHE A 340 -15.64 9.73 6.97
C PHE A 340 -14.27 10.02 7.62
N TRP A 341 -13.19 10.07 6.84
CA TRP A 341 -11.87 10.36 7.39
C TRP A 341 -11.69 11.82 7.83
N LEU A 342 -12.33 12.77 7.16
CA LEU A 342 -12.37 14.15 7.64
C LEU A 342 -13.05 14.23 9.02
N TYR A 343 -14.15 13.49 9.22
CA TYR A 343 -14.79 13.40 10.53
C TYR A 343 -13.82 12.85 11.59
N CYS A 344 -13.07 11.78 11.29
CA CYS A 344 -12.03 11.27 12.19
C CYS A 344 -10.96 12.32 12.51
N LEU A 345 -10.50 13.07 11.50
CA LEU A 345 -9.47 14.09 11.64
C LEU A 345 -9.95 15.26 12.51
N LEU A 346 -11.18 15.74 12.29
CA LEU A 346 -11.80 16.80 13.08
C LEU A 346 -12.09 16.34 14.51
N ARG A 347 -12.49 15.08 14.71
CA ARG A 347 -12.65 14.50 16.04
C ARG A 347 -11.33 14.44 16.80
N ALA A 348 -10.25 14.02 16.15
CA ALA A 348 -8.90 14.06 16.73
C ALA A 348 -8.46 15.50 17.05
N ALA A 349 -8.78 16.47 16.19
CA ALA A 349 -8.53 17.89 16.45
C ALA A 349 -9.29 18.40 17.68
N TYR A 350 -10.56 18.02 17.81
CA TYR A 350 -11.37 18.35 18.97
C TYR A 350 -10.74 17.78 20.25
N LYS A 351 -10.34 16.50 20.26
CA LYS A 351 -9.64 15.91 21.41
C LYS A 351 -8.33 16.64 21.73
N PHE A 352 -7.54 16.99 20.72
CA PHE A 352 -6.27 17.70 20.90
C PHE A 352 -6.45 19.08 21.54
N VAL A 353 -7.40 19.87 21.03
CA VAL A 353 -7.62 21.25 21.50
C VAL A 353 -8.32 21.30 22.86
N PHE A 354 -9.36 20.48 23.07
CA PHE A 354 -10.21 20.59 24.25
C PHE A 354 -9.80 19.68 25.41
N LEU A 355 -9.14 18.55 25.14
CA LEU A 355 -8.71 17.60 26.18
C LEU A 355 -7.21 17.65 26.43
N GLY A 356 -6.43 18.40 25.63
CA GLY A 356 -4.97 18.42 25.71
C GLY A 356 -4.31 17.09 25.37
N VAL A 357 -5.06 16.16 24.76
CA VAL A 357 -4.59 14.82 24.41
C VAL A 357 -4.24 14.78 22.92
N ALA A 358 -2.95 14.73 22.60
CA ALA A 358 -2.42 14.56 21.24
C ALA A 358 -2.55 13.12 20.71
N LYS A 359 -3.69 12.46 20.97
CA LYS A 359 -3.94 11.08 20.54
C LYS A 359 -5.04 11.04 19.49
N ASP A 360 -4.71 10.51 18.33
CA ASP A 360 -5.63 10.24 17.22
C ASP A 360 -6.37 8.92 17.48
N ASP A 361 -7.69 8.87 17.33
CA ASP A 361 -8.53 7.67 17.53
C ASP A 361 -8.08 6.49 16.64
N ARG A 362 -7.48 6.79 15.47
CA ARG A 362 -6.86 5.76 14.62
C ARG A 362 -5.65 5.11 15.31
N SER A 363 -4.90 5.90 16.08
CA SER A 363 -3.74 5.44 16.86
C SER A 363 -4.12 4.82 18.21
N GLU A 364 -5.32 5.07 18.75
CA GLU A 364 -5.79 4.39 19.98
C GLU A 364 -5.89 2.86 19.79
N ALA A 365 -6.20 2.38 18.58
CA ALA A 365 -6.11 0.96 18.23
C ALA A 365 -4.69 0.40 18.36
N GLU A 366 -3.69 1.22 18.03
CA GLU A 366 -2.28 0.84 18.02
C GLU A 366 -1.75 0.67 19.45
N ASP A 367 -2.26 1.46 20.40
CA ASP A 367 -1.97 1.33 21.84
C ASP A 367 -2.73 0.11 22.47
N GLU A 368 -3.97 -0.20 22.03
CA GLU A 368 -4.75 -1.37 22.51
C GLU A 368 -4.14 -2.73 22.07
N GLU A 369 -3.56 -2.79 20.86
CA GLU A 369 -2.78 -3.96 20.41
C GLU A 369 -1.53 -4.18 21.27
N GLU A 370 -0.94 -3.13 21.84
CA GLU A 370 0.21 -3.21 22.74
C GLU A 370 -0.16 -3.84 24.09
N GLU A 371 -1.28 -3.43 24.70
CA GLU A 371 -1.76 -4.03 25.95
C GLU A 371 -2.09 -5.52 25.78
N THR A 372 -2.77 -5.86 24.68
CA THR A 372 -3.16 -7.26 24.40
C THR A 372 -1.95 -8.12 24.04
N GLY A 373 -1.01 -7.61 23.25
CA GLY A 373 0.24 -8.29 22.90
C GLY A 373 1.16 -8.52 24.10
N SER A 374 1.35 -7.52 24.97
CA SER A 374 2.11 -7.65 26.22
C SER A 374 1.47 -8.65 27.20
N ALA A 375 0.14 -8.69 27.27
CA ALA A 375 -0.58 -9.65 28.11
C ALA A 375 -0.43 -11.10 27.61
N VAL A 376 -0.42 -11.32 26.28
CA VAL A 376 -0.20 -12.64 25.67
C VAL A 376 1.24 -13.09 25.86
N ASP A 377 2.22 -12.21 25.68
CA ASP A 377 3.64 -12.54 25.84
C ASP A 377 3.99 -12.84 27.32
N ARG A 378 3.40 -12.10 28.28
CA ARG A 378 3.49 -12.43 29.71
C ARG A 378 2.89 -13.79 30.05
N LYS A 379 1.71 -14.13 29.50
CA LYS A 379 1.08 -15.46 29.72
C LYS A 379 1.90 -16.59 29.12
N SER A 380 2.46 -16.39 27.92
CA SER A 380 3.37 -17.34 27.26
C SER A 380 4.65 -17.56 28.07
N HIS A 381 5.27 -16.49 28.58
CA HIS A 381 6.46 -16.57 29.43
C HIS A 381 6.17 -17.26 30.77
N HIS A 382 5.00 -17.01 31.39
CA HIS A 382 4.59 -17.68 32.63
C HIS A 382 4.34 -19.18 32.43
N HIS A 383 3.72 -19.56 31.31
CA HIS A 383 3.48 -20.97 30.96
C HIS A 383 4.79 -21.69 30.59
N ALA A 384 5.73 -21.02 29.92
CA ALA A 384 7.05 -21.58 29.63
C ALA A 384 7.87 -21.79 30.92
N LEU A 385 7.80 -20.85 31.88
CA LEU A 385 8.44 -21.02 33.18
C LEU A 385 7.80 -22.14 34.02
N SER A 386 6.48 -22.28 34.02
CA SER A 386 5.81 -23.38 34.74
C SER A 386 6.02 -24.76 34.10
N THR A 387 6.34 -24.81 32.80
CA THR A 387 6.65 -26.08 32.11
C THR A 387 8.10 -26.51 32.35
N VAL A 388 9.00 -25.56 32.63
CA VAL A 388 10.42 -25.82 32.93
C VAL A 388 10.64 -26.09 34.43
N MET A 389 9.84 -25.45 35.30
CA MET A 389 9.80 -25.73 36.73
C MET A 389 8.61 -26.63 37.01
N GLY A 390 8.76 -27.94 36.86
CA GLY A 390 7.71 -28.91 37.18
C GLY A 390 7.19 -28.69 38.61
N ASP A 391 5.86 -28.73 38.75
CA ASP A 391 5.03 -28.55 39.96
C ASP A 391 5.80 -28.60 41.29
N ALA A 392 6.45 -27.48 41.62
CA ALA A 392 6.94 -27.19 42.95
C ALA A 392 6.27 -25.89 43.40
N ASP A 393 5.51 -25.98 44.49
CA ASP A 393 4.73 -24.91 45.10
C ASP A 393 5.43 -23.54 45.02
N VAL A 394 4.80 -22.60 44.31
CA VAL A 394 5.15 -21.19 44.37
C VAL A 394 4.61 -20.65 45.70
N PRO A 395 5.44 -20.25 46.68
CA PRO A 395 4.91 -19.65 47.89
C PRO A 395 4.34 -18.27 47.54
N ALA A 396 3.09 -18.04 47.97
CA ALA A 396 2.45 -16.74 47.91
C ALA A 396 3.24 -15.73 48.75
N GLN A 397 4.17 -15.00 48.14
CA GLN A 397 4.84 -13.88 48.79
C GLN A 397 4.02 -12.59 48.61
N GLY A 398 3.62 -12.07 49.76
CA GLY A 398 2.73 -10.94 49.98
C GLY A 398 3.05 -9.68 49.19
N LEU A 399 1.97 -9.08 48.72
CA LEU A 399 1.87 -7.74 48.18
C LEU A 399 2.23 -6.71 49.28
N VAL A 400 3.50 -6.35 49.43
CA VAL A 400 3.87 -5.18 50.26
C VAL A 400 3.66 -3.92 49.44
N ARG A 401 2.50 -3.31 49.67
CA ARG A 401 2.09 -1.98 49.23
C ARG A 401 3.04 -0.92 49.80
N ARG A 402 4.02 -0.45 49.02
CA ARG A 402 4.81 0.74 49.39
C ARG A 402 4.02 1.99 49.02
N LYS A 403 3.32 2.56 50.01
CA LYS A 403 2.82 3.94 49.98
C LYS A 403 4.03 4.88 49.97
N SER A 404 4.24 5.59 48.88
CA SER A 404 5.10 6.78 48.86
C SER A 404 4.26 7.98 49.33
N ARG A 405 4.48 8.43 50.57
CA ARG A 405 4.09 9.75 51.04
C ARG A 405 5.28 10.71 50.86
N GLN A 406 4.94 11.95 50.55
CA GLN A 406 5.78 13.12 50.30
C GLN A 406 6.91 13.35 51.31
N ILE A 407 8.00 13.95 50.83
CA ILE A 407 8.52 15.24 51.32
C ILE A 407 8.77 16.12 50.10
#